data_AF-A0A7C2SWB9-F1
#
_entry.id   AF-A0A7C2SWB9-F1
#
_cell.length_a   1.000
_cell.length_b   1.000
_cell.length_c   1.000
_cell.angle_alpha   90.00
_cell.angle_beta   90.00
_cell.angle_gamma   90.00
#
_symmetry.space_group_name_H-M   'P 1'
#
loop_
_entity.id
_entity.type
_entity.pdbx_description
1 polymer ?
#
loop_
_entity_poly.entity_id
_entity_poly.type
_entity_poly.pdbx_seq_one_letter_code
_entity_poly.pdbx_strand_id
1 'polypeptide(L)'
;MKAAFAHWDGRIAPVFDTAGRVKIIEVQAGRIVGEAHETLPEDAPAQKALRLAGLEIDTLVCGAISRTLYGMITAYGIKVIPFVAGDLGEVVAAWQAGILEHDAFAMPGCCGRGRRWFGGRNQGFPEEVVVDGRGRGHAMAGGVSGRGRGRWSGFAGATFAVGTSGYCLCPQCGREEPHEPGVPCVEKACPACGTAMVRK
;
A
#
# COMPACT_ATOMS: atom_id res chain seq x y z
N MET A 1 14.14 13.99 22.27
CA MET A 1 13.31 13.49 21.15
C MET A 1 13.68 12.04 20.90
N LYS A 2 12.68 11.18 20.74
CA LYS A 2 12.85 9.75 20.45
C LYS A 2 12.40 9.46 19.03
N ALA A 3 13.27 8.84 18.24
CA ALA A 3 12.93 8.37 16.90
C ALA A 3 13.00 6.85 16.82
N ALA A 4 12.00 6.23 16.22
CA ALA A 4 12.05 4.83 15.81
C ALA A 4 12.45 4.70 14.34
N PHE A 5 13.26 3.70 14.07
CA PHE A 5 13.66 3.27 12.74
C PHE A 5 13.24 1.82 12.59
N ALA A 6 12.34 1.55 11.64
CA ALA A 6 11.98 0.18 11.29
C ALA A 6 13.13 -0.46 10.52
N HIS A 7 13.72 -1.54 11.05
CA HIS A 7 14.89 -2.16 10.43
C HIS A 7 14.81 -3.68 10.40
N TRP A 8 15.50 -4.24 9.42
CA TRP A 8 15.75 -5.66 9.27
C TRP A 8 17.19 -5.85 8.76
N ASP A 9 17.95 -6.69 9.45
CA ASP A 9 19.34 -7.02 9.09
C ASP A 9 20.25 -5.80 8.85
N GLY A 10 20.13 -4.77 9.69
CA GLY A 10 20.92 -3.55 9.59
C GLY A 10 20.47 -2.55 8.53
N ARG A 11 19.37 -2.81 7.82
CA ARG A 11 18.80 -1.91 6.79
C ARG A 11 17.38 -1.49 7.14
N ILE A 12 16.90 -0.38 6.57
CA ILE A 12 15.50 0.03 6.76
C ILE A 12 14.56 -1.01 6.15
N ALA A 13 13.55 -1.40 6.93
CA ALA A 13 12.57 -2.38 6.51
C ALA A 13 11.74 -1.83 5.33
N PRO A 14 11.59 -2.60 4.23
CA PRO A 14 10.88 -2.14 3.03
C PRO A 14 9.38 -1.93 3.30
N VAL A 15 8.80 -2.67 4.25
CA VAL A 15 7.40 -2.53 4.68
C VAL A 15 7.34 -2.60 6.21
N PHE A 16 6.76 -1.59 6.82
CA PHE A 16 6.62 -1.48 8.28
C PHE A 16 5.60 -2.47 8.85
N ASP A 17 4.54 -2.79 8.09
CA ASP A 17 3.48 -3.71 8.51
C ASP A 17 4.02 -5.07 8.95
N THR A 18 5.03 -5.59 8.26
CA THR A 18 5.70 -6.85 8.58
C THR A 18 6.96 -6.68 9.44
N ALA A 19 7.35 -5.45 9.77
CA ALA A 19 8.50 -5.21 10.62
C ALA A 19 8.16 -5.58 12.08
N GLY A 20 8.82 -6.61 12.60
CA GLY A 20 8.74 -7.03 14.01
C GLY A 20 9.76 -6.34 14.91
N ARG A 21 10.66 -5.49 14.37
CA ARG A 21 11.73 -4.84 15.13
C ARG A 21 11.87 -3.37 14.76
N VAL A 22 12.10 -2.54 15.77
CA VAL A 22 12.46 -1.13 15.62
C VAL A 22 13.70 -0.81 16.44
N LYS A 23 14.52 0.10 15.93
CA LYS A 23 15.62 0.72 16.68
C LYS A 23 15.14 2.08 17.13
N ILE A 24 15.22 2.34 18.43
CA ILE A 24 14.83 3.58 19.07
C ILE A 24 16.11 4.35 19.37
N ILE A 25 16.16 5.60 18.92
CA ILE A 25 17.28 6.49 19.14
C ILE A 25 16.76 7.70 19.88
N GLU A 26 17.32 7.93 21.05
CA GLU A 26 17.04 9.11 21.85
C GLU A 26 18.10 10.17 21.60
N VAL A 27 17.66 11.35 21.18
CA VAL A 27 18.52 12.51 20.96
C VAL A 27 18.14 13.61 21.94
N GLN A 28 19.13 14.14 22.65
CA GLN A 28 19.01 15.35 23.46
C GLN A 28 20.10 16.33 23.05
N ALA A 29 19.72 17.60 22.84
CA ALA A 29 20.63 18.67 22.40
C ALA A 29 21.50 18.30 21.16
N GLY A 30 20.96 17.51 20.23
CA GLY A 30 21.66 17.09 19.00
C GLY A 30 22.63 15.92 19.16
N ARG A 31 22.74 15.31 20.34
CA ARG A 31 23.56 14.11 20.58
C ARG A 31 22.69 12.89 20.87
N ILE A 32 23.10 11.74 20.36
CA ILE A 32 22.49 10.45 20.69
C ILE A 32 22.86 10.12 22.14
N VAL A 33 21.85 10.00 22.99
CA VAL A 33 22.02 9.75 24.43
C VAL A 33 21.69 8.30 24.78
N GLY A 34 20.93 7.63 23.91
CA GLY A 34 20.55 6.23 24.08
C GLY A 34 20.13 5.59 22.78
N GLU A 35 20.48 4.32 22.64
CA GLU A 35 20.00 3.45 21.58
C GLU A 35 19.37 2.21 22.22
N ALA A 36 18.16 1.87 21.79
CA ALA A 36 17.46 0.68 22.23
C ALA A 36 16.90 -0.08 21.04
N HIS A 37 16.81 -1.40 21.18
CA HIS A 37 16.15 -2.25 20.20
C HIS A 37 14.88 -2.79 20.83
N GLU A 38 13.77 -2.63 20.12
CA GLU A 38 12.47 -3.06 20.61
C GLU A 38 11.74 -3.94 19.59
N THR A 39 11.14 -5.01 20.09
CA THR A 39 10.33 -5.91 19.30
C THR A 39 8.89 -5.41 19.31
N LEU A 40 8.31 -5.24 18.13
CA LEU A 40 6.90 -4.89 17.98
C LEU A 40 6.06 -6.17 17.79
N PRO A 41 4.87 -6.25 18.43
CA PRO A 41 3.98 -7.39 18.26
C PRO A 41 3.50 -7.48 16.80
N GLU A 42 3.62 -8.63 16.15
CA GLU A 42 3.27 -8.82 14.73
C GLU A 42 1.76 -8.99 14.50
N ASP A 43 1.03 -9.40 15.54
CA ASP A 43 -0.31 -9.99 15.40
C ASP A 43 -1.44 -8.97 15.25
N ALA A 44 -1.22 -7.70 15.63
CA ALA A 44 -2.25 -6.66 15.56
C ALA A 44 -1.68 -5.25 15.25
N PRO A 45 -2.13 -4.59 14.16
CA PRO A 45 -1.73 -3.22 13.81
C PRO A 45 -1.98 -2.20 14.93
N ALA A 46 -3.11 -2.34 15.62
CA ALA A 46 -3.48 -1.47 16.73
C ALA A 46 -2.51 -1.62 17.92
N GLN A 47 -2.08 -2.84 18.23
CA GLN A 47 -1.11 -3.08 19.30
C GLN A 47 0.28 -2.55 18.95
N LYS A 48 0.69 -2.62 17.67
CA LYS A 48 1.93 -1.95 17.21
C LYS A 48 1.88 -0.45 17.47
N ALA A 49 0.79 0.20 17.06
CA ALA A 49 0.61 1.64 17.26
C ALA A 49 0.59 2.00 18.76
N LEU A 50 -0.11 1.21 19.59
CA LEU A 50 -0.13 1.39 21.03
C LEU A 50 1.25 1.20 21.66
N ARG A 51 2.04 0.22 21.21
CA ARG A 51 3.40 -0.01 21.71
C ARG A 51 4.31 1.15 21.36
N LEU A 52 4.25 1.67 20.14
CA LEU A 52 4.99 2.87 19.73
C LEU A 52 4.60 4.09 20.57
N ALA A 53 3.30 4.26 20.85
CA ALA A 53 2.81 5.35 21.69
C ALA A 53 3.30 5.21 23.15
N GLY A 54 3.27 3.99 23.71
CA GLY A 54 3.78 3.72 25.06
C GLY A 54 5.29 3.90 25.22
N LEU A 55 6.04 3.92 24.12
CA LEU A 55 7.48 4.19 24.09
C LEU A 55 7.82 5.67 23.91
N GLU A 56 6.78 6.52 23.80
CA GLU A 56 6.89 7.98 23.64
C GLU A 56 7.70 8.37 22.41
N ILE A 57 7.45 7.69 21.29
CA ILE A 57 8.18 7.94 20.05
C ILE A 57 7.61 9.19 19.37
N ASP A 58 8.48 10.18 19.13
CA ASP A 58 8.09 11.42 18.45
C ASP A 58 8.05 11.23 16.93
N THR A 59 8.97 10.45 16.38
CA THR A 59 9.14 10.27 14.93
C THR A 59 9.39 8.81 14.56
N LEU A 60 8.66 8.29 13.57
CA LEU A 60 8.87 6.97 13.00
C LEU A 60 9.40 7.09 11.57
N VAL A 61 10.57 6.52 11.31
CA VAL A 61 11.18 6.41 9.98
C VAL A 61 11.01 4.99 9.46
N CYS A 62 10.41 4.85 8.28
CA CYS A 62 10.13 3.55 7.67
C CYS A 62 10.12 3.61 6.13
N GLY A 63 10.14 2.43 5.50
CA GLY A 63 9.88 2.28 4.08
C GLY A 63 8.39 2.47 3.76
N ALA A 64 7.75 1.45 3.20
CA ALA A 64 6.30 1.46 2.97
C ALA A 64 5.52 1.18 4.26
N ILE A 65 4.32 1.73 4.37
CA ILE A 65 3.40 1.51 5.48
C ILE A 65 1.97 1.50 4.95
N SER A 66 1.09 0.62 5.47
CA SER A 66 -0.32 0.64 5.10
C SER A 66 -1.01 1.92 5.58
N ARG A 67 -2.04 2.36 4.85
CA ARG A 67 -2.79 3.59 5.21
C ARG A 67 -3.45 3.47 6.58
N THR A 68 -3.95 2.29 6.91
CA THR A 68 -4.58 2.00 8.19
C THR A 68 -3.60 2.21 9.33
N LEU A 69 -2.40 1.63 9.23
CA LEU A 69 -1.38 1.75 10.27
C LEU A 69 -0.80 3.17 10.34
N TYR A 70 -0.59 3.82 9.20
CA TYR A 70 -0.21 5.23 9.14
C TYR A 70 -1.21 6.13 9.87
N GLY A 71 -2.51 5.95 9.59
CA GLY A 71 -3.58 6.72 10.24
C GLY A 71 -3.62 6.51 11.75
N MET A 72 -3.49 5.25 12.21
CA MET A 72 -3.44 4.92 13.63
C MET A 72 -2.25 5.60 14.32
N ILE A 73 -1.06 5.49 13.76
CA ILE A 73 0.18 6.05 14.36
C ILE A 73 0.12 7.58 14.39
N THR A 74 -0.34 8.20 13.31
CA THR A 74 -0.48 9.66 13.23
C THR A 74 -1.55 10.17 14.20
N ALA A 75 -2.61 9.38 14.47
CA ALA A 75 -3.63 9.73 15.47
C ALA A 75 -3.08 9.75 16.91
N TYR A 76 -2.03 8.98 17.20
CA TYR A 76 -1.29 9.07 18.47
C TYR A 76 -0.32 10.27 18.53
N GLY A 77 -0.25 11.10 17.48
CA GLY A 77 0.63 12.27 17.43
C GLY A 77 2.06 11.97 16.98
N ILE A 78 2.34 10.74 16.52
CA ILE A 78 3.67 10.32 16.09
C ILE A 78 3.89 10.78 14.63
N LYS A 79 4.98 11.49 14.37
CA LYS A 79 5.33 11.93 13.01
C LYS A 79 5.89 10.76 12.21
N VAL A 80 5.22 10.36 11.13
CA VAL A 80 5.69 9.26 10.27
C VAL A 80 6.41 9.82 9.03
N ILE A 81 7.62 9.35 8.79
CA ILE A 81 8.43 9.61 7.59
C ILE A 81 8.50 8.30 6.78
N PRO A 82 7.57 8.10 5.82
CA PRO A 82 7.57 6.93 4.97
C PRO A 82 8.51 7.09 3.77
N PHE A 83 8.67 6.00 3.01
CA PHE A 83 9.43 5.89 1.76
C PHE A 83 10.95 5.99 1.90
N VAL A 84 11.47 5.67 3.08
CA VAL A 84 12.90 5.64 3.35
C VAL A 84 13.46 4.23 3.08
N ALA A 85 14.53 4.16 2.31
CA ALA A 85 15.31 2.95 2.08
C ALA A 85 16.80 3.29 2.17
N GLY A 86 17.56 2.40 2.78
CA GLY A 86 18.99 2.61 3.00
C GLY A 86 19.51 1.74 4.15
N ASP A 87 20.78 1.90 4.44
CA ASP A 87 21.40 1.36 5.63
C ASP A 87 20.88 2.09 6.89
N LEU A 88 20.70 1.36 7.99
CA LEU A 88 20.20 1.94 9.23
C LEU A 88 21.13 3.03 9.77
N GLY A 89 22.44 2.83 9.72
CA GLY A 89 23.42 3.80 10.21
C GLY A 89 23.41 5.10 9.40
N GLU A 90 23.37 4.98 8.06
CA GLU A 90 23.30 6.13 7.16
C GLU A 90 22.02 6.93 7.35
N VAL A 91 20.88 6.24 7.48
CA VAL A 91 19.57 6.88 7.67
C VAL A 91 19.48 7.59 9.01
N VAL A 92 20.06 7.01 10.07
CA VAL A 92 20.14 7.64 11.39
C VAL A 92 21.01 8.90 11.35
N ALA A 93 22.18 8.84 10.72
CA ALA A 93 23.04 10.00 10.55
C ALA A 93 22.37 11.11 9.74
N ALA A 94 21.69 10.74 8.64
CA ALA A 94 20.92 11.67 7.82
C ALA A 94 19.75 12.31 8.59
N TRP A 95 19.09 11.54 9.46
CA TRP A 95 18.02 12.04 10.32
C TRP A 95 18.53 13.07 11.31
N GLN A 96 19.67 12.78 11.96
CA GLN A 96 20.30 13.68 12.92
C GLN A 96 20.78 14.99 12.26
N ALA A 97 21.28 14.90 11.04
CA ALA A 97 21.69 16.06 10.25
C ALA A 97 20.51 16.85 9.65
N GLY A 98 19.27 16.35 9.79
CA GLY A 98 18.06 17.00 9.25
C GLY A 98 17.98 16.94 7.72
N ILE A 99 18.81 16.13 7.06
CA ILE A 99 18.93 16.02 5.59
C ILE A 99 18.13 14.85 5.01
N LEU A 100 17.19 14.29 5.77
CA LEU A 100 16.37 13.15 5.37
C LEU A 100 15.27 13.57 4.38
N GLU A 101 15.63 14.43 3.41
CA GLU A 101 14.75 14.95 2.36
C GLU A 101 14.95 14.17 1.05
N HIS A 102 14.06 13.21 0.87
CA HIS A 102 13.36 12.77 -0.36
C HIS A 102 14.05 12.41 -1.68
N ASP A 103 15.37 12.57 -1.89
CA ASP A 103 15.99 12.05 -3.13
C ASP A 103 17.08 10.99 -2.90
N ALA A 104 17.89 11.09 -1.84
CA ALA A 104 19.00 10.14 -1.63
C ALA A 104 18.56 8.81 -1.00
N PHE A 105 17.56 8.84 -0.11
CA PHE A 105 17.05 7.66 0.61
C PHE A 105 15.65 7.26 0.16
N ALA A 106 15.14 7.86 -0.93
CA ALA A 106 13.81 7.55 -1.42
C ALA A 106 13.81 6.19 -2.14
N MET A 107 12.82 5.34 -1.84
CA MET A 107 12.66 4.08 -2.56
C MET A 107 12.51 4.30 -4.08
N PRO A 108 13.27 3.57 -4.92
CA PRO A 108 13.08 3.63 -6.36
C PRO A 108 11.68 3.14 -6.73
N GLY A 109 10.93 3.95 -7.48
CA GLY A 109 9.56 3.68 -7.90
C GLY A 109 8.48 4.53 -7.21
N CYS A 110 8.79 5.22 -6.11
CA CYS A 110 7.86 6.17 -5.48
C CYS A 110 7.90 7.58 -6.10
N CYS A 111 8.94 7.89 -6.89
CA CYS A 111 9.15 9.21 -7.47
C CYS A 111 8.21 9.56 -8.64
N GLY A 112 7.35 8.63 -9.10
CA GLY A 112 6.48 8.86 -10.27
C GLY A 112 5.00 9.18 -9.97
N ARG A 113 4.51 8.94 -8.75
CA ARG A 113 3.06 9.04 -8.43
C ARG A 113 2.74 9.52 -7.01
N GLY A 114 3.72 9.94 -6.22
CA GLY A 114 3.60 10.22 -4.78
C GLY A 114 2.66 11.38 -4.39
N ARG A 115 2.25 12.25 -5.31
CA ARG A 115 1.22 13.28 -5.02
C ARG A 115 -0.22 12.79 -5.17
N ARG A 116 -0.45 11.54 -5.61
CA ARG A 116 -1.81 10.95 -5.68
C ARG A 116 -2.23 10.17 -4.43
N TRP A 117 -1.33 9.94 -3.46
CA TRP A 117 -1.70 9.25 -2.21
C TRP A 117 -2.72 10.04 -1.37
N PHE A 118 -2.73 11.37 -1.49
CA PHE A 118 -3.74 12.25 -0.89
C PHE A 118 -4.87 12.66 -1.86
N GLY A 119 -4.85 12.17 -3.10
CA GLY A 119 -5.69 12.69 -4.18
C GLY A 119 -6.58 11.65 -4.84
N GLY A 120 -7.72 11.34 -4.22
CA GLY A 120 -8.92 10.97 -4.97
C GLY A 120 -9.62 9.67 -4.57
N ARG A 121 -10.85 9.85 -4.07
CA ARG A 121 -12.02 8.97 -4.04
C ARG A 121 -12.12 7.95 -2.89
N ASN A 122 -13.13 8.24 -2.06
CA ASN A 122 -13.92 7.33 -1.23
C ASN A 122 -13.41 7.08 0.21
N GLN A 123 -13.57 8.09 1.07
CA GLN A 123 -13.81 7.83 2.49
C GLN A 123 -15.25 7.33 2.64
N GLY A 124 -15.43 6.03 2.46
CA GLY A 124 -16.61 5.31 2.93
C GLY A 124 -16.12 4.30 3.95
N PHE A 125 -16.23 4.64 5.22
CA PHE A 125 -16.17 3.67 6.31
C PHE A 125 -17.43 2.81 6.19
N PRO A 126 -17.39 1.47 6.10
CA PRO A 126 -18.53 0.66 6.48
C PRO A 126 -18.45 0.48 7.99
N GLU A 127 -19.15 1.36 8.70
CA GLU A 127 -19.59 1.13 10.06
C GLU A 127 -20.73 0.10 10.03
N GLU A 128 -20.62 -0.90 10.89
CA GLU A 128 -21.67 -1.78 11.41
C GLU A 128 -22.25 -2.92 10.55
N VAL A 129 -22.03 -4.13 11.10
CA VAL A 129 -22.77 -5.36 10.84
C VAL A 129 -24.13 -5.26 11.54
N VAL A 130 -25.23 -5.27 10.78
CA VAL A 130 -26.50 -5.82 11.25
C VAL A 130 -27.16 -6.56 10.09
N VAL A 131 -27.19 -7.89 10.19
CA VAL A 131 -28.06 -8.74 9.37
C VAL A 131 -29.32 -8.96 10.19
N ASP A 132 -30.46 -8.39 9.76
CA ASP A 132 -31.76 -8.96 10.09
C ASP A 132 -32.83 -8.58 9.05
N GLY A 133 -33.56 -9.59 8.58
CA GLY A 133 -35.02 -9.49 8.41
C GLY A 133 -35.61 -8.86 7.14
N ARG A 134 -35.99 -9.73 6.20
CA ARG A 134 -37.29 -9.74 5.47
C ARG A 134 -37.76 -8.44 4.78
N GLY A 135 -37.82 -8.44 3.44
CA GLY A 135 -38.70 -7.49 2.73
C GLY A 135 -38.66 -7.58 1.21
N ARG A 136 -39.79 -7.98 0.62
CA ARG A 136 -40.09 -8.01 -0.82
C ARG A 136 -40.22 -6.59 -1.40
N GLY A 137 -39.96 -6.41 -2.70
CA GLY A 137 -40.58 -5.31 -3.45
C GLY A 137 -39.82 -4.83 -4.69
N HIS A 138 -40.40 -5.08 -5.87
CA HIS A 138 -40.07 -4.46 -7.15
C HIS A 138 -40.39 -2.95 -7.16
N ALA A 139 -39.66 -2.14 -7.95
CA ALA A 139 -40.22 -1.38 -9.08
C ALA A 139 -39.30 -0.25 -9.57
N MET A 140 -39.29 -0.12 -10.90
CA MET A 140 -38.72 0.96 -11.69
C MET A 140 -39.55 2.25 -11.58
N ALA A 141 -38.90 3.41 -11.63
CA ALA A 141 -39.32 4.70 -12.23
C ALA A 141 -38.36 5.76 -11.66
N GLY A 142 -37.65 6.63 -12.39
CA GLY A 142 -38.00 7.39 -13.59
C GLY A 142 -37.70 8.86 -13.25
N GLY A 143 -36.94 9.58 -14.09
CA GLY A 143 -36.68 11.01 -13.84
C GLY A 143 -35.45 11.58 -14.54
N VAL A 144 -35.64 11.97 -15.80
CA VAL A 144 -34.68 12.63 -16.69
C VAL A 144 -34.39 14.09 -16.26
N SER A 145 -33.21 14.56 -16.67
CA SER A 145 -32.81 15.94 -17.00
C SER A 145 -31.96 16.71 -15.98
N GLY A 146 -30.71 16.93 -16.37
CA GLY A 146 -29.79 17.89 -15.78
C GLY A 146 -28.59 18.10 -16.70
N ARG A 147 -28.75 18.99 -17.68
CA ARG A 147 -27.74 19.36 -18.68
C ARG A 147 -26.49 19.96 -18.01
N GLY A 148 -25.34 19.37 -18.28
CA GLY A 148 -24.03 19.96 -17.99
C GLY A 148 -23.07 19.67 -19.14
N ARG A 149 -23.06 20.55 -20.15
CA ARG A 149 -22.20 20.48 -21.33
C ARG A 149 -20.76 20.83 -20.95
N GLY A 150 -19.91 19.80 -20.78
CA GLY A 150 -18.46 19.93 -20.72
C GLY A 150 -17.83 19.31 -21.97
N ARG A 151 -17.55 20.17 -22.96
CA ARG A 151 -16.87 19.85 -24.22
C ARG A 151 -15.39 19.59 -23.94
N TRP A 152 -14.92 18.35 -24.10
CA TRP A 152 -13.50 18.10 -24.40
C TRP A 152 -13.36 17.27 -25.66
N SER A 153 -13.14 18.00 -26.76
CA SER A 153 -12.64 17.51 -28.02
C SER A 153 -11.10 17.55 -27.94
N GLY A 154 -10.45 16.45 -28.27
CA GLY A 154 -9.01 16.41 -28.54
C GLY A 154 -8.26 15.38 -27.71
N PHE A 155 -8.08 14.17 -28.25
CA PHE A 155 -6.77 13.66 -28.62
C PHE A 155 -6.97 12.45 -29.54
N ALA A 156 -6.93 12.75 -30.84
CA ALA A 156 -6.55 11.79 -31.86
C ALA A 156 -5.11 11.35 -31.60
N GLY A 157 -4.82 10.07 -31.86
CA GLY A 157 -3.45 9.60 -32.05
C GLY A 157 -2.75 9.07 -30.81
N ALA A 158 -3.19 7.92 -30.30
CA ALA A 158 -2.28 6.99 -29.65
C ALA A 158 -2.71 5.55 -29.97
N THR A 159 -2.23 5.06 -31.10
CA THR A 159 -2.08 3.63 -31.36
C THR A 159 -1.17 3.05 -30.28
N PHE A 160 -1.75 2.51 -29.21
CA PHE A 160 -1.03 1.55 -28.38
C PHE A 160 -1.36 0.17 -28.89
N ALA A 161 -0.35 -0.39 -29.52
CA ALA A 161 -0.30 -1.72 -30.08
C ALA A 161 -0.84 -2.78 -29.09
N VAL A 162 -1.76 -3.57 -29.61
CA VAL A 162 -1.75 -5.05 -29.62
C VAL A 162 -1.15 -5.71 -28.38
N GLY A 163 -2.07 -6.27 -27.58
CA GLY A 163 -1.81 -6.97 -26.34
C GLY A 163 -0.79 -8.09 -26.44
N THR A 164 -0.04 -8.23 -25.35
CA THR A 164 0.81 -9.38 -25.05
C THR A 164 -0.03 -10.65 -25.18
N SER A 165 0.34 -11.52 -26.11
CA SER A 165 -0.19 -12.88 -26.26
C SER A 165 0.07 -13.67 -24.97
N GLY A 166 -0.92 -13.69 -24.07
CA GLY A 166 -0.91 -14.62 -22.93
C GLY A 166 -1.19 -16.03 -23.42
N TYR A 167 -0.77 -17.04 -22.66
CA TYR A 167 -1.20 -18.41 -22.88
C TYR A 167 -2.15 -18.82 -21.76
N CYS A 168 -3.16 -19.61 -22.09
CA CYS A 168 -4.05 -20.26 -21.14
C CYS A 168 -3.49 -21.66 -20.86
N LEU A 169 -3.35 -22.01 -19.57
CA LEU A 169 -2.94 -23.32 -19.10
C LEU A 169 -4.13 -24.07 -18.50
N CYS A 170 -4.25 -25.36 -18.83
CA CYS A 170 -5.18 -26.25 -18.17
C CYS A 170 -4.59 -26.80 -16.86
N PRO A 171 -5.22 -26.60 -15.69
CA PRO A 171 -4.71 -27.10 -14.40
C PRO A 171 -4.85 -28.62 -14.23
N GLN A 172 -5.67 -29.28 -15.04
CA GLN A 172 -5.90 -30.73 -14.95
C GLN A 172 -4.95 -31.55 -15.83
N CYS A 173 -4.60 -31.06 -17.03
CA CYS A 173 -3.76 -31.80 -17.97
C CYS A 173 -2.47 -31.07 -18.37
N GLY A 174 -2.25 -29.84 -17.90
CA GLY A 174 -1.03 -29.07 -18.18
C GLY A 174 -0.91 -28.52 -19.61
N ARG A 175 -1.95 -28.65 -20.43
CA ARG A 175 -1.95 -28.16 -21.83
C ARG A 175 -1.95 -26.63 -21.88
N GLU A 176 -1.12 -26.09 -22.77
CA GLU A 176 -0.95 -24.66 -23.03
C GLU A 176 -1.61 -24.28 -24.37
N GLU A 177 -2.46 -23.25 -24.36
CA GLU A 177 -3.12 -22.73 -25.56
C GLU A 177 -2.96 -21.21 -25.67
N PRO A 178 -2.88 -20.66 -26.89
CA PRO A 178 -2.87 -19.21 -27.08
C PRO A 178 -4.15 -18.58 -26.53
N HIS A 179 -4.01 -17.53 -25.73
CA HIS A 179 -5.16 -16.75 -25.28
C HIS A 179 -5.77 -16.01 -26.47
N GLU A 180 -7.09 -16.12 -26.64
CA GLU A 180 -7.80 -15.32 -27.63
C GLU A 180 -8.19 -13.96 -27.03
N PRO A 181 -7.88 -12.85 -27.73
CA PRO A 181 -8.29 -11.52 -27.29
C PRO A 181 -9.81 -11.45 -27.12
N GLY A 182 -10.25 -10.98 -25.95
CA GLY A 182 -11.67 -10.76 -25.66
C GLY A 182 -12.37 -11.92 -24.95
N VAL A 183 -11.73 -13.08 -24.77
CA VAL A 183 -12.30 -14.20 -24.01
C VAL A 183 -11.39 -14.54 -22.82
N PRO A 184 -11.83 -14.33 -21.56
CA PRO A 184 -11.09 -14.75 -20.37
C PRO A 184 -10.72 -16.23 -20.42
N CYS A 185 -9.49 -16.61 -20.00
CA CYS A 185 -9.06 -18.02 -20.03
C CYS A 185 -10.03 -18.94 -19.25
N VAL A 186 -10.68 -18.43 -18.20
CA VAL A 186 -11.63 -19.20 -17.37
C VAL A 186 -12.93 -19.56 -18.09
N GLU A 187 -13.28 -18.84 -19.16
CA GLU A 187 -14.46 -19.14 -19.98
C GLU A 187 -14.15 -20.18 -21.08
N LYS A 188 -12.87 -20.46 -21.33
CA LYS A 188 -12.44 -21.50 -22.27
C LYS A 188 -12.33 -22.85 -21.57
N ALA A 189 -12.93 -23.87 -22.17
CA ALA A 189 -12.77 -25.26 -21.77
C ALA A 189 -11.59 -25.89 -22.50
N CYS A 190 -10.76 -26.63 -21.77
CA CYS A 190 -9.66 -27.40 -22.35
C CYS A 190 -10.20 -28.49 -23.30
N PRO A 191 -9.71 -28.60 -24.55
CA PRO A 191 -10.19 -29.60 -25.51
C PRO A 191 -9.79 -31.05 -25.14
N ALA A 192 -8.85 -31.23 -24.20
CA ALA A 192 -8.41 -32.55 -23.77
C ALA A 192 -9.23 -33.11 -22.58
N CYS A 193 -9.71 -32.25 -21.68
CA CYS A 193 -10.36 -32.69 -20.43
C CYS A 193 -11.60 -31.88 -20.03
N GLY A 194 -11.98 -30.86 -20.80
CA GLY A 194 -13.16 -30.02 -20.55
C GLY A 194 -13.01 -29.00 -19.41
N THR A 195 -11.89 -28.99 -18.70
CA THR A 195 -11.68 -28.10 -17.55
C THR A 195 -11.43 -26.65 -17.97
N ALA A 196 -11.99 -25.69 -17.23
CA ALA A 196 -11.74 -24.27 -17.42
C ALA A 196 -10.23 -23.96 -17.35
N MET A 197 -9.74 -23.18 -18.31
CA MET A 197 -8.32 -22.83 -18.39
C MET A 197 -7.98 -21.62 -17.51
N VAL A 198 -6.70 -21.44 -17.17
CA VAL A 198 -6.21 -20.36 -16.31
C VAL A 198 -5.12 -19.59 -17.05
N ARG A 199 -5.05 -18.27 -16.87
CA ARG A 199 -4.02 -17.44 -17.50
C ARG A 199 -2.65 -17.69 -16.83
N LYS A 200 -1.61 -17.92 -17.62
CA LYS A 200 -0.22 -17.93 -17.18
C LYS A 200 0.41 -16.54 -17.29
#